data_AF-A0A6M3J3R1-F1
#
_entry.id   AF-A0A6M3J3R1-F1
#
_cell.length_a   1.000
_cell.length_b   1.000
_cell.length_c   1.000
_cell.angle_alpha   90.00
_cell.angle_beta   90.00
_cell.angle_gamma   90.00
#
_symmetry.space_group_name_H-M   'P 1'
#
loop_
_entity.id
_entity.type
_entity.pdbx_description
1 polymer ?
#
loop_
_entity_poly.entity_id
_entity_poly.type
_entity_poly.pdbx_seq_one_letter_code
_entity_poly.pdbx_strand_id
1 'polypeptide(L)'
;MAVTKEAEGTMVEDKGIKTPEPKAKTPEVEKEVSPKKEEEEPKLYSQKQLDTMVHMATSDAGRVKKELEKERDEAKTEAAKLKSELEDNAEDIKQLEAKLDDITSDDPKRFDVVKELREARELKRTLKQATDDLAAEVKTHEETVRLAKDTMLEISIWEIATEYTGGDPVKLKDLCSTFNATSEEQVRKVADTMWVKGEPAKAEPQTEEEKAQALIIDSGKKAGGGGELSDEDRSRKRYPKRFPTN
;
A
#
# COMPACT_ATOMS: atom_id res chain seq x y z
N MET A 1 -55.35 59.55 -4.09
CA MET A 1 -55.64 58.89 -5.38
C MET A 1 -55.26 57.42 -5.21
N ALA A 2 -56.25 56.55 -4.96
CA ALA A 2 -56.85 55.59 -5.93
C ALA A 2 -55.84 54.48 -6.31
N VAL A 3 -55.91 53.23 -5.78
CA VAL A 3 -56.83 52.10 -6.07
C VAL A 3 -57.00 51.93 -7.59
N THR A 4 -56.49 50.88 -8.25
CA THR A 4 -57.04 49.50 -8.42
C THR A 4 -55.92 48.58 -8.98
N LYS A 5 -55.75 47.29 -8.63
CA LYS A 5 -56.59 46.07 -8.71
C LYS A 5 -56.79 45.52 -10.13
N GLU A 6 -56.28 44.31 -10.38
CA GLU A 6 -56.77 43.19 -11.23
C GLU A 6 -55.66 42.10 -11.20
N ALA A 7 -55.78 40.85 -10.75
CA ALA A 7 -56.87 39.87 -10.55
C ALA A 7 -57.47 39.26 -11.82
N GLU A 8 -56.84 38.20 -12.31
CA GLU A 8 -57.47 37.01 -12.92
C GLU A 8 -56.86 35.80 -12.16
N GLY A 9 -57.55 34.83 -11.57
CA GLY A 9 -58.90 34.28 -11.78
C GLY A 9 -58.71 32.75 -11.90
N THR A 10 -58.95 31.95 -10.83
CA THR A 10 -60.15 31.09 -10.62
C THR A 10 -60.31 29.97 -11.67
N MET A 11 -60.58 28.68 -11.37
CA MET A 11 -61.24 28.02 -10.24
C MET A 11 -61.11 26.47 -10.37
N VAL A 12 -61.00 25.77 -9.22
CA VAL A 12 -61.75 24.57 -8.76
C VAL A 12 -61.86 23.31 -9.66
N GLU A 13 -61.47 22.14 -9.11
CA GLU A 13 -62.42 21.01 -8.88
C GLU A 13 -61.85 19.92 -7.94
N ASP A 14 -62.63 19.65 -6.89
CA ASP A 14 -62.63 18.47 -6.03
C ASP A 14 -62.67 17.16 -6.82
N LYS A 15 -61.87 16.14 -6.44
CA LYS A 15 -62.33 14.73 -6.28
C LYS A 15 -61.39 13.94 -5.35
N GLY A 16 -61.94 13.46 -4.22
CA GLY A 16 -61.71 12.08 -3.78
C GLY A 16 -60.63 11.77 -2.74
N ILE A 17 -60.94 11.99 -1.46
CA ILE A 17 -60.93 11.01 -0.34
C ILE A 17 -60.27 9.63 -0.68
N LYS A 18 -59.26 9.09 0.02
CA LYS A 18 -59.28 8.61 1.42
C LYS A 18 -57.87 8.26 1.93
N THR A 19 -57.45 8.89 3.01
CA THR A 19 -56.67 8.22 4.07
C THR A 19 -57.63 7.35 4.91
N PRO A 20 -57.17 6.21 5.43
CA PRO A 20 -57.41 5.97 6.85
C PRO A 20 -56.18 5.38 7.57
N GLU A 21 -55.74 6.04 8.63
CA GLU A 21 -55.14 5.37 9.79
C GLU A 21 -56.27 4.70 10.63
N PRO A 22 -56.01 4.09 11.80
CA PRO A 22 -55.31 2.83 12.06
C PRO A 22 -56.26 1.83 12.76
N LYS A 23 -55.97 0.51 12.74
CA LYS A 23 -56.56 -0.43 13.71
C LYS A 23 -55.56 -1.48 14.16
N ALA A 24 -55.10 -1.33 15.39
CA ALA A 24 -54.57 -2.41 16.19
C ALA A 24 -55.63 -3.50 16.40
N LYS A 25 -55.24 -4.75 16.14
CA LYS A 25 -55.81 -5.95 16.78
C LYS A 25 -54.67 -6.96 16.96
N THR A 26 -54.24 -7.12 18.20
CA THR A 26 -53.60 -8.34 18.71
C THR A 26 -54.47 -9.56 18.42
N PRO A 27 -53.84 -10.73 18.29
CA PRO A 27 -54.34 -11.93 18.95
C PRO A 27 -53.34 -12.45 19.98
N GLU A 28 -53.90 -12.89 21.11
CA GLU A 28 -53.26 -13.59 22.22
C GLU A 28 -52.49 -14.87 21.82
N VAL A 29 -51.28 -14.99 22.38
CA VAL A 29 -50.82 -16.03 23.32
C VAL A 29 -51.12 -17.52 23.01
N GLU A 30 -49.99 -18.27 23.01
CA GLU A 30 -49.79 -19.69 23.33
C GLU A 30 -50.31 -20.78 22.37
N LYS A 31 -49.36 -21.38 21.65
CA LYS A 31 -49.18 -22.83 21.63
C LYS A 31 -47.70 -23.18 21.42
N GLU A 32 -47.14 -23.88 22.40
CA GLU A 32 -45.85 -24.55 22.35
C GLU A 32 -45.66 -25.32 21.04
N VAL A 33 -44.60 -25.04 20.29
CA VAL A 33 -43.89 -26.07 19.51
C VAL A 33 -42.40 -25.74 19.56
N SER A 34 -41.64 -26.67 20.10
CA SER A 34 -40.18 -26.74 20.19
C SER A 34 -39.44 -26.15 18.96
N PRO A 35 -38.20 -25.64 19.11
CA PRO A 35 -37.37 -25.33 17.96
C PRO A 35 -36.99 -26.65 17.29
N LYS A 36 -37.79 -27.08 16.32
CA LYS A 36 -37.34 -28.06 15.35
C LYS A 36 -36.24 -27.35 14.57
N LYS A 37 -34.99 -27.73 14.84
CA LYS A 37 -33.90 -27.62 13.87
C LYS A 37 -34.45 -28.22 12.57
N GLU A 38 -34.90 -27.37 11.66
CA GLU A 38 -34.86 -27.72 10.25
C GLU A 38 -33.38 -27.72 9.90
N GLU A 39 -32.77 -28.90 10.03
CA GLU A 39 -31.59 -29.22 9.25
C GLU A 39 -32.00 -29.00 7.79
N GLU A 40 -31.61 -27.88 7.20
CA GLU A 40 -31.68 -27.69 5.76
C GLU A 40 -30.81 -28.79 5.15
N GLU A 41 -31.45 -29.90 4.76
CA GLU A 41 -30.82 -30.92 3.94
C GLU A 41 -30.20 -30.20 2.72
N PRO A 42 -28.93 -30.48 2.38
CA PRO A 42 -28.30 -29.82 1.24
C PRO A 42 -29.15 -30.12 -0.01
N LYS A 43 -29.72 -29.09 -0.62
CA LYS A 43 -30.47 -29.22 -1.88
C LYS A 43 -29.57 -29.94 -2.90
N LEU A 44 -29.87 -31.21 -3.16
CA LEU A 44 -29.20 -31.97 -4.20
C LEU A 44 -29.68 -31.44 -5.56
N TYR A 45 -28.87 -30.60 -6.18
CA TYR A 45 -29.08 -30.17 -7.55
C TYR A 45 -28.81 -31.34 -8.51
N SER A 46 -29.73 -31.61 -9.44
CA SER A 46 -29.41 -32.52 -10.54
C SER A 46 -28.27 -31.95 -11.38
N GLN A 47 -27.48 -32.83 -12.03
CA GLN A 47 -26.36 -32.42 -12.89
C GLN A 47 -26.76 -31.32 -13.89
N LYS A 48 -27.95 -31.44 -14.49
CA LYS A 48 -28.48 -30.45 -15.44
C LYS A 48 -28.77 -29.10 -14.79
N GLN A 49 -29.25 -29.08 -13.55
CA GLN A 49 -29.50 -27.84 -12.81
C GLN A 49 -28.20 -27.14 -12.43
N LEU A 50 -27.18 -27.91 -12.02
CA LEU A 50 -25.83 -27.41 -11.79
C LEU A 50 -25.24 -26.79 -13.05
N ASP A 51 -25.29 -27.49 -14.18
CA ASP A 51 -24.78 -26.98 -15.46
C ASP A 51 -25.50 -25.67 -15.86
N THR A 52 -26.82 -25.59 -15.69
CA THR A 52 -27.56 -24.34 -15.97
C THR A 52 -27.18 -23.19 -15.04
N MET A 53 -26.97 -23.46 -13.75
CA MET A 53 -26.55 -22.41 -12.80
C MET A 53 -25.12 -21.94 -13.08
N VAL A 54 -24.21 -22.87 -13.41
CA VAL A 54 -22.84 -22.53 -13.81
C VAL A 54 -22.84 -21.70 -15.09
N HIS A 55 -23.67 -22.04 -16.08
CA HIS A 55 -23.81 -21.23 -17.30
C HIS A 55 -24.40 -19.84 -17.05
N MET A 56 -25.42 -19.72 -16.19
CA MET A 56 -25.96 -18.41 -15.81
C MET A 56 -24.93 -17.58 -15.06
N ALA A 57 -24.25 -18.16 -14.05
CA ALA A 57 -23.23 -17.48 -13.27
C ALA A 57 -22.03 -17.04 -14.12
N THR A 58 -21.59 -17.86 -15.07
CA THR A 58 -20.49 -17.50 -15.99
C THR A 58 -20.90 -16.41 -16.97
N SER A 59 -22.13 -16.44 -17.46
CA SER A 59 -22.68 -15.37 -18.31
C SER A 59 -22.80 -14.05 -17.55
N ASP A 60 -23.33 -14.08 -16.33
CA ASP A 60 -23.48 -12.89 -15.49
C ASP A 60 -22.11 -12.33 -15.07
N ALA A 61 -21.16 -13.18 -14.69
CA ALA A 61 -19.78 -12.76 -14.44
C ALA A 61 -19.13 -12.12 -15.67
N GLY A 62 -19.41 -12.63 -16.88
CA GLY A 62 -18.94 -12.03 -18.13
C GLY A 62 -19.52 -10.64 -18.40
N ARG A 63 -20.81 -10.42 -18.08
CA ARG A 63 -21.48 -9.11 -18.18
C ARG A 63 -20.91 -8.12 -17.18
N VAL A 64 -20.82 -8.51 -15.91
CA VAL A 64 -20.24 -7.69 -14.84
C VAL A 64 -18.80 -7.30 -15.18
N LYS A 65 -17.99 -8.24 -15.68
CA LYS A 65 -16.62 -7.93 -16.11
C LYS A 65 -16.60 -6.87 -17.22
N LYS A 66 -17.49 -6.97 -18.21
CA LYS A 66 -17.57 -6.01 -19.31
C LYS A 66 -18.02 -4.62 -18.85
N GLU A 67 -18.95 -4.56 -17.89
CA GLU A 67 -19.38 -3.30 -17.26
C GLU A 67 -18.23 -2.67 -16.47
N LEU A 68 -17.51 -3.45 -15.66
CA LEU A 68 -16.33 -2.98 -14.93
C LEU A 68 -15.20 -2.52 -15.86
N GLU A 69 -14.99 -3.21 -16.99
CA GLU A 69 -14.01 -2.78 -18.00
C GLU A 69 -14.41 -1.44 -18.63
N LYS A 70 -15.70 -1.24 -18.90
CA LYS A 70 -16.23 0.02 -19.42
C LYS A 70 -16.08 1.16 -18.41
N GLU A 71 -16.46 0.95 -17.16
CA GLU A 71 -16.28 1.94 -16.09
C GLU A 71 -14.81 2.30 -15.89
N ARG A 72 -13.92 1.31 -15.92
CA ARG A 72 -12.47 1.53 -15.86
C ARG A 72 -11.98 2.39 -17.02
N ASP A 73 -12.45 2.13 -18.24
CA ASP A 73 -12.03 2.87 -19.42
C ASP A 73 -12.59 4.30 -19.41
N GLU A 74 -13.84 4.49 -19.00
CA GLU A 74 -14.43 5.81 -18.77
C GLU A 74 -13.64 6.60 -17.71
N ALA A 75 -13.38 6.01 -16.55
CA ALA A 75 -12.58 6.63 -15.49
C ALA A 75 -11.16 6.99 -15.95
N LYS A 76 -10.52 6.16 -16.78
CA LYS A 76 -9.22 6.48 -17.39
C LYS A 76 -9.31 7.69 -18.32
N THR A 77 -10.36 7.78 -19.14
CA THR A 77 -10.54 8.93 -20.04
C THR A 77 -10.82 10.21 -19.28
N GLU A 78 -11.62 10.17 -18.21
CA GLU A 78 -11.87 11.31 -17.33
C GLU A 78 -10.59 11.74 -16.61
N ALA A 79 -9.81 10.79 -16.09
CA ALA A 79 -8.52 11.09 -15.48
C ALA A 79 -7.53 11.73 -16.46
N ALA A 80 -7.52 11.29 -17.72
CA ALA A 80 -6.68 11.91 -18.76
C ALA A 80 -7.12 13.34 -19.08
N LYS A 81 -8.45 13.60 -19.18
CA LYS A 81 -8.99 14.94 -19.39
C LYS A 81 -8.66 15.87 -18.23
N LEU A 82 -8.91 15.45 -16.99
CA LEU A 82 -8.60 16.23 -15.80
C LEU A 82 -7.11 16.54 -15.66
N LYS A 83 -6.23 15.63 -16.09
CA LYS A 83 -4.79 15.89 -16.14
C LYS A 83 -4.44 16.97 -17.17
N SER A 84 -5.01 16.90 -18.37
CA SER A 84 -4.83 17.95 -19.39
C SER A 84 -5.31 19.30 -18.89
N GLU A 85 -6.51 19.36 -18.28
CA GLU A 85 -7.05 20.60 -17.72
C GLU A 85 -6.19 21.15 -16.58
N LEU A 86 -5.57 20.29 -15.76
CA LEU A 86 -4.63 20.73 -14.72
C LEU A 86 -3.33 21.29 -15.31
N GLU A 87 -2.83 20.71 -16.40
CA GLU A 87 -1.66 21.21 -17.11
C GLU A 87 -1.96 22.57 -17.75
N ASP A 88 -3.08 22.72 -18.46
CA ASP A 88 -3.53 23.98 -19.06
C ASP A 88 -3.71 25.07 -17.99
N ASN A 89 -4.38 24.77 -16.87
CA ASN A 89 -4.54 25.70 -15.76
C ASN A 89 -3.19 26.11 -15.14
N ALA A 90 -2.22 25.18 -15.07
CA ALA A 90 -0.89 25.49 -14.55
C ALA A 90 -0.12 26.43 -15.49
N GLU A 91 -0.32 26.31 -16.81
CA GLU A 91 0.23 27.25 -17.79
C GLU A 91 -0.43 28.62 -17.70
N ASP A 92 -1.76 28.68 -17.58
CA ASP A 92 -2.51 29.93 -17.40
C ASP A 92 -2.09 30.68 -16.13
N ILE A 93 -1.89 29.96 -15.02
CA ILE A 93 -1.37 30.55 -13.78
C ILE A 93 0.01 31.16 -14.03
N LYS A 94 0.93 30.45 -14.71
CA LYS A 94 2.26 30.99 -15.03
C LYS A 94 2.18 32.24 -15.92
N GLN A 95 1.28 32.26 -16.90
CA GLN A 95 1.08 33.42 -17.77
C GLN A 95 0.50 34.62 -17.03
N LEU A 96 -0.51 34.40 -16.18
CA LEU A 96 -1.10 35.45 -15.34
C LEU A 96 -0.08 35.99 -14.34
N GLU A 97 0.73 35.11 -13.77
CA GLU A 97 1.83 35.45 -12.88
C GLU A 97 2.88 36.31 -13.59
N ALA A 98 3.29 35.98 -14.82
CA ALA A 98 4.21 36.81 -15.60
C ALA A 98 3.63 38.20 -15.92
N LYS A 99 2.34 38.26 -16.29
CA LYS A 99 1.65 39.55 -16.54
C LYS A 99 1.55 40.39 -15.27
N LEU A 100 1.37 39.77 -14.11
CA LEU A 100 1.29 40.47 -12.83
C LEU A 100 2.67 41.02 -12.42
N ASP A 101 3.76 40.34 -12.76
CA ASP A 101 5.13 40.84 -12.58
C ASP A 101 5.42 42.06 -13.46
N ASP A 102 5.04 42.01 -14.74
CA ASP A 102 5.21 43.14 -15.65
C ASP A 102 4.49 44.40 -15.13
N ILE A 103 3.30 44.23 -14.53
CA ILE A 103 2.51 45.32 -13.95
C ILE A 103 3.05 45.78 -12.58
N THR A 104 3.70 44.89 -11.81
CA THR A 104 4.26 45.22 -10.49
C THR A 104 5.70 45.73 -10.54
N SER A 105 6.40 45.56 -11.67
CA SER A 105 7.73 46.11 -11.96
C SER A 105 7.81 47.65 -11.89
N ASP A 106 6.69 48.36 -12.05
CA ASP A 106 6.65 49.83 -11.98
C ASP A 106 6.85 50.39 -10.55
N ASP A 107 6.75 49.55 -9.51
CA ASP A 107 7.06 49.89 -8.11
C ASP A 107 8.11 48.90 -7.55
N PRO A 108 9.39 49.30 -7.43
CA PRO A 108 10.50 48.41 -7.06
C PRO A 108 10.26 47.63 -5.76
N LYS A 109 9.56 48.24 -4.79
CA LYS A 109 9.26 47.60 -3.51
C LYS A 109 8.23 46.48 -3.63
N ARG A 110 7.28 46.60 -4.56
CA ARG A 110 6.28 45.55 -4.82
C ARG A 110 6.90 44.38 -5.56
N PHE A 111 7.79 44.66 -6.52
CA PHE A 111 8.55 43.65 -7.23
C PHE A 111 9.38 42.77 -6.28
N ASP A 112 10.12 43.38 -5.35
CA ASP A 112 10.93 42.63 -4.36
C ASP A 112 10.05 41.72 -3.48
N VAL A 113 8.90 42.23 -2.99
CA VAL A 113 7.97 41.43 -2.16
C VAL A 113 7.34 40.29 -2.95
N VAL A 114 7.00 40.49 -4.23
CA VAL A 114 6.45 39.44 -5.10
C VAL A 114 7.49 38.36 -5.36
N LYS A 115 8.75 38.75 -5.59
CA LYS A 115 9.87 37.84 -5.77
C LYS A 115 10.11 37.00 -4.51
N GLU A 116 10.18 37.61 -3.33
CA GLU A 116 10.31 36.89 -2.06
C GLU A 116 9.13 35.93 -1.80
N LEU A 117 7.91 36.33 -2.15
CA LEU A 117 6.73 35.47 -2.04
C LEU A 117 6.81 34.24 -2.96
N ARG A 118 7.37 34.38 -4.16
CA ARG A 118 7.60 33.24 -5.05
C ARG A 118 8.67 32.31 -4.51
N GLU A 119 9.81 32.84 -4.12
CA GLU A 119 10.88 32.04 -3.52
C GLU A 119 10.36 31.28 -2.29
N ALA A 120 9.55 31.93 -1.44
CA ALA A 120 8.91 31.28 -0.30
C ALA A 120 7.92 30.18 -0.70
N ARG A 121 7.14 30.37 -1.79
CA ARG A 121 6.21 29.35 -2.31
C ARG A 121 6.95 28.16 -2.92
N GLU A 122 8.03 28.40 -3.66
CA GLU A 122 8.87 27.36 -4.24
C GLU A 122 9.58 26.55 -3.13
N LEU A 123 10.13 27.23 -2.12
CA LEU A 123 10.68 26.57 -0.93
C LEU A 123 9.62 25.75 -0.20
N LYS A 124 8.40 26.25 -0.06
CA LYS A 124 7.30 25.49 0.54
C LYS A 124 6.92 24.26 -0.28
N ARG A 125 6.90 24.37 -1.62
CA ARG A 125 6.59 23.25 -2.51
C ARG A 125 7.67 22.18 -2.47
N THR A 126 8.94 22.59 -2.53
CA THR A 126 10.09 21.67 -2.44
C THR A 126 10.18 21.01 -1.07
N LEU A 127 9.94 21.74 0.03
CA LEU A 127 9.86 21.15 1.37
C LEU A 127 8.74 20.12 1.46
N LYS A 128 7.55 20.42 0.93
CA LYS A 128 6.43 19.46 0.95
C LYS A 128 6.78 18.20 0.16
N GLN A 129 7.37 18.36 -1.03
CA GLN A 129 7.80 17.21 -1.83
C GLN A 129 8.87 16.39 -1.10
N ALA A 130 9.88 17.03 -0.51
CA ALA A 130 10.89 16.34 0.30
C ALA A 130 10.31 15.61 1.51
N THR A 131 9.28 16.17 2.17
CA THR A 131 8.58 15.46 3.26
C THR A 131 7.78 14.27 2.78
N ASP A 132 7.13 14.37 1.62
CA ASP A 132 6.36 13.28 1.04
C ASP A 132 7.29 12.15 0.56
N ASP A 133 8.41 12.50 -0.07
CA ASP A 133 9.46 11.56 -0.50
C ASP A 133 10.09 10.85 0.71
N LEU A 134 10.45 11.59 1.76
CA LEU A 134 10.97 11.01 3.00
C LEU A 134 9.97 10.07 3.67
N ALA A 135 8.67 10.43 3.67
CA ALA A 135 7.64 9.56 4.22
C ALA A 135 7.47 8.26 3.41
N ALA A 136 7.66 8.30 2.09
CA ALA A 136 7.67 7.11 1.24
C ALA A 136 8.92 6.25 1.49
N GLU A 137 10.09 6.86 1.61
CA GLU A 137 11.34 6.17 1.94
C GLU A 137 11.29 5.50 3.31
N VAL A 138 10.74 6.16 4.33
CA VAL A 138 10.59 5.56 5.67
C VAL A 138 9.71 4.31 5.62
N LYS A 139 8.59 4.34 4.90
CA LYS A 139 7.71 3.16 4.77
C LYS A 139 8.41 2.00 4.08
N THR A 140 9.09 2.26 2.96
CA THR A 140 9.83 1.21 2.25
C THR A 140 10.98 0.67 3.11
N HIS A 141 11.67 1.53 3.85
CA HIS A 141 12.71 1.10 4.76
C HIS A 141 12.16 0.25 5.92
N GLU A 142 11.04 0.66 6.54
CA GLU A 142 10.36 -0.12 7.57
C GLU A 142 9.96 -1.52 7.08
N GLU A 143 9.43 -1.62 5.85
CA GLU A 143 9.11 -2.91 5.22
C GLU A 143 10.36 -3.77 5.01
N THR A 144 11.46 -3.19 4.50
CA THR A 144 12.72 -3.93 4.33
C THR A 144 13.29 -4.41 5.66
N VAL A 145 13.25 -3.58 6.70
CA VAL A 145 13.72 -3.94 8.05
C VAL A 145 12.84 -5.03 8.65
N ARG A 146 11.52 -4.94 8.46
CA ARG A 146 10.58 -5.97 8.90
C ARG A 146 10.87 -7.31 8.21
N LEU A 147 10.98 -7.31 6.88
CA LEU A 147 11.30 -8.51 6.12
C LEU A 147 12.64 -9.11 6.56
N ALA A 148 13.67 -8.28 6.73
CA ALA A 148 14.97 -8.74 7.21
C ALA A 148 14.86 -9.39 8.61
N LYS A 149 14.14 -8.77 9.54
CA LYS A 149 13.89 -9.34 10.88
C LYS A 149 13.13 -10.66 10.81
N ASP A 150 12.09 -10.74 9.99
CA ASP A 150 11.29 -11.96 9.81
C ASP A 150 12.15 -13.10 9.21
N THR A 151 13.01 -12.79 8.23
CA THR A 151 13.94 -13.78 7.65
C THR A 151 15.00 -14.24 8.65
N MET A 152 15.54 -13.34 9.46
CA MET A 152 16.50 -13.69 10.51
C MET A 152 15.85 -14.57 11.58
N LEU A 153 14.63 -14.23 12.02
CA LEU A 153 13.86 -15.06 12.94
C LEU A 153 13.61 -16.45 12.36
N GLU A 154 13.25 -16.53 11.08
CA GLU A 154 13.07 -17.81 10.41
C GLU A 154 14.35 -18.64 10.42
N ILE A 155 15.49 -18.06 10.04
CA ILE A 155 16.80 -18.75 10.11
C ILE A 155 17.07 -19.24 11.55
N SER A 156 16.85 -18.40 12.56
CA SER A 156 17.03 -18.80 13.95
C SER A 156 16.08 -19.94 14.36
N ILE A 157 14.83 -19.95 13.89
CA ILE A 157 13.88 -21.06 14.12
C ILE A 157 14.42 -22.37 13.51
N TRP A 158 14.96 -22.31 12.29
CA TRP A 158 15.58 -23.47 11.64
C TRP A 158 16.80 -23.97 12.43
N GLU A 159 17.70 -23.08 12.82
CA GLU A 159 18.89 -23.42 13.62
C GLU A 159 18.50 -24.03 14.97
N ILE A 160 17.60 -23.37 15.71
CA ILE A 160 17.13 -23.86 17.01
C ILE A 160 16.49 -25.24 16.87
N ALA A 161 15.62 -25.46 15.88
CA ALA A 161 14.98 -26.76 15.69
C ALA A 161 15.99 -27.90 15.50
N THR A 162 17.13 -27.64 14.84
CA THR A 162 18.20 -28.65 14.68
C THR A 162 18.95 -28.97 15.98
N GLU A 163 18.90 -28.12 17.01
CA GLU A 163 19.50 -28.39 18.32
C GLU A 163 18.72 -29.44 19.14
N TYR A 164 17.47 -29.75 18.77
CA TYR A 164 16.59 -30.65 19.54
C TYR A 164 16.36 -31.99 18.83
N THR A 165 16.30 -33.08 19.60
CA THR A 165 15.98 -34.40 19.04
C THR A 165 14.53 -34.45 18.56
N GLY A 166 14.34 -34.69 17.27
CA GLY A 166 13.01 -34.69 16.65
C GLY A 166 12.41 -33.29 16.43
N GLY A 167 13.25 -32.24 16.48
CA GLY A 167 12.83 -30.86 16.20
C GLY A 167 12.31 -30.70 14.79
N ASP A 168 11.13 -30.07 14.67
CA ASP A 168 10.46 -29.78 13.41
C ASP A 168 10.35 -28.25 13.25
N PRO A 169 11.15 -27.64 12.36
CA PRO A 169 11.20 -26.18 12.20
C PRO A 169 9.88 -25.59 11.72
N VAL A 170 9.07 -26.36 10.97
CA VAL A 170 7.76 -25.89 10.49
C VAL A 170 6.80 -25.75 11.66
N LYS A 171 6.75 -26.75 12.55
CA LYS A 171 5.91 -26.69 13.76
C LYS A 171 6.39 -25.61 14.74
N LEU A 172 7.71 -25.42 14.86
CA LEU A 172 8.26 -24.37 15.71
C LEU A 172 7.88 -22.98 15.17
N LYS A 173 7.87 -22.77 13.84
CA LYS A 173 7.42 -21.52 13.21
C LYS A 173 5.95 -21.22 13.49
N ASP A 174 5.07 -22.21 13.36
CA ASP A 174 3.64 -22.07 13.66
C ASP A 174 3.38 -21.73 15.14
N LEU A 175 4.17 -22.35 16.03
CA LEU A 175 4.10 -22.06 17.47
C LEU A 175 4.66 -20.68 17.82
N CYS A 176 5.77 -20.27 17.22
CA CYS A 176 6.30 -18.92 17.41
C CYS A 176 5.31 -17.85 16.94
N SER A 177 4.56 -18.14 15.87
CA SER A 177 3.48 -17.28 15.37
C SER A 177 2.27 -17.22 16.32
N THR A 178 1.89 -18.34 16.95
CA THR A 178 0.77 -18.37 17.91
C THR A 178 1.12 -17.78 19.27
N PHE A 179 2.37 -17.91 19.73
CA PHE A 179 2.85 -17.34 20.99
C PHE A 179 3.47 -15.94 20.84
N ASN A 180 3.48 -15.36 19.63
CA ASN A 180 4.14 -14.09 19.32
C ASN A 180 5.59 -14.03 19.82
N ALA A 181 6.35 -15.11 19.60
CA ALA A 181 7.77 -15.16 19.92
C ALA A 181 8.55 -14.41 18.83
N THR A 182 9.07 -13.24 19.16
CA THR A 182 9.79 -12.35 18.22
C THR A 182 11.29 -12.29 18.48
N SER A 183 11.79 -12.98 19.51
CA SER A 183 13.23 -13.07 19.81
C SER A 183 13.71 -14.51 19.86
N GLU A 184 14.99 -14.71 19.53
CA GLU A 184 15.63 -16.03 19.56
C GLU A 184 15.46 -16.74 20.92
N GLU A 185 15.56 -16.02 22.03
CA GLU A 185 15.34 -16.57 23.37
C GLU A 185 13.90 -17.04 23.60
N GLN A 186 12.92 -16.35 23.04
CA GLN A 186 11.52 -16.76 23.11
C GLN A 186 11.28 -18.00 22.25
N VAL A 187 11.89 -18.07 21.06
CA VAL A 187 11.86 -19.24 20.18
C VAL A 187 12.49 -20.45 20.88
N ARG A 188 13.64 -20.29 21.55
CA ARG A 188 14.28 -21.35 22.34
C ARG A 188 13.36 -21.84 23.47
N LYS A 189 12.72 -20.93 24.21
CA LYS A 189 11.75 -21.31 25.27
C LYS A 189 10.59 -22.12 24.72
N VAL A 190 10.05 -21.75 23.56
CA VAL A 190 8.97 -22.52 22.91
C VAL A 190 9.49 -23.91 22.51
N ALA A 191 10.69 -24.00 21.94
CA ALA A 191 11.32 -25.27 21.60
C ALA A 191 11.58 -26.16 22.84
N ASP A 192 12.06 -25.59 23.94
CA ASP A 192 12.31 -26.26 25.22
C ASP A 192 11.03 -26.88 25.82
N THR A 193 9.86 -26.30 25.56
CA THR A 193 8.58 -26.88 26.03
C THR A 193 8.12 -28.09 25.22
N MET A 194 8.62 -28.23 23.99
CA MET A 194 8.12 -29.18 23.00
C MET A 194 9.04 -30.38 22.83
N TRP A 195 10.35 -30.15 22.86
CA TRP A 195 11.34 -31.17 22.54
C TRP A 195 12.39 -31.29 23.63
N VAL A 196 12.92 -32.51 23.76
CA VAL A 196 14.10 -32.75 24.58
C VAL A 196 15.30 -32.23 23.79
N LYS A 197 16.09 -31.36 24.43
CA LYS A 197 17.33 -30.88 23.86
C LYS A 197 18.23 -32.06 23.54
N GLY A 198 18.68 -32.16 22.29
CA GLY A 198 19.56 -33.25 21.90
C GLY A 198 20.87 -33.15 22.67
N GLU A 199 21.47 -34.29 23.01
CA GLU A 199 22.90 -34.27 23.34
C GLU A 199 23.62 -33.64 22.15
N PRO A 200 24.55 -32.70 22.37
CA PRO A 200 25.24 -32.05 21.27
C PRO A 200 25.84 -33.14 20.41
N ALA A 201 25.42 -33.24 19.15
CA ALA A 201 26.12 -34.03 18.16
C ALA A 201 27.57 -33.55 18.25
N LYS A 202 28.45 -34.42 18.77
CA LYS A 202 29.87 -34.17 18.89
C LYS A 202 30.32 -33.75 17.51
N ALA A 203 30.60 -32.46 17.33
CA ALA A 203 31.07 -31.93 16.07
C ALA A 203 32.25 -32.81 15.65
N GLU A 204 32.09 -33.58 14.58
CA GLU A 204 33.25 -34.11 13.89
C GLU A 204 34.10 -32.88 13.57
N PRO A 205 35.39 -32.86 13.96
CA PRO A 205 36.24 -31.72 13.68
C PRO A 205 36.27 -31.55 12.17
N GLN A 206 35.56 -30.54 11.65
CA GLN A 206 35.76 -30.07 10.30
C GLN A 206 37.23 -29.65 10.22
N THR A 207 38.03 -30.48 9.60
CA THR A 207 39.42 -30.19 9.25
C THR A 207 39.45 -28.83 8.54
N GLU A 208 40.39 -27.96 8.91
CA GLU A 208 40.50 -26.56 8.41
C GLU A 208 40.47 -26.42 6.88
N GLU A 209 40.67 -27.52 6.15
CA GLU A 209 40.60 -27.59 4.69
C GLU A 209 39.17 -27.42 4.11
N GLU A 210 38.11 -27.79 4.84
CA GLU A 210 36.74 -27.72 4.32
C GLU A 210 36.12 -26.31 4.49
N LYS A 211 36.52 -25.57 5.53
CA LYS A 211 36.19 -24.13 5.69
C LYS A 211 36.89 -23.24 4.66
N ALA A 212 38.03 -23.68 4.12
CA ALA A 212 38.72 -22.97 3.05
C ALA A 212 38.02 -23.10 1.68
N GLN A 213 37.21 -24.15 1.48
CA GLN A 213 36.53 -24.38 0.19
C GLN A 213 35.14 -23.73 0.11
N ALA A 214 34.47 -23.48 1.24
CA ALA A 214 33.17 -22.79 1.27
C ALA A 214 33.26 -21.25 1.16
N LEU A 215 34.47 -20.68 1.27
CA LEU A 215 34.75 -19.24 1.12
C LEU A 215 35.59 -18.94 -0.12
N ILE A 216 35.40 -19.70 -1.21
CA ILE A 216 35.68 -19.15 -2.54
C ILE A 216 34.40 -18.45 -3.02
N ILE A 217 34.09 -17.34 -2.36
CA ILE A 217 33.32 -16.29 -3.01
C ILE A 217 34.19 -15.86 -4.19
N ASP A 218 33.64 -15.96 -5.39
CA ASP A 218 34.21 -15.41 -6.63
C ASP A 218 34.63 -13.97 -6.37
N SER A 219 35.88 -13.79 -5.95
CA SER A 219 36.54 -12.50 -5.78
C SER A 219 36.75 -12.01 -7.19
N GLY A 220 35.72 -11.40 -7.79
CA GLY A 220 35.55 -11.09 -9.20
C GLY A 220 36.78 -10.50 -9.87
N LYS A 221 37.79 -11.34 -10.13
CA LYS A 221 39.03 -11.01 -10.79
C LYS A 221 38.84 -11.33 -12.25
N LYS A 222 37.82 -10.70 -12.84
CA LYS A 222 37.84 -10.46 -14.29
C LYS A 222 38.71 -9.25 -14.52
N ALA A 223 39.90 -9.55 -15.04
CA ALA A 223 40.77 -8.61 -15.72
C ALA A 223 39.95 -7.72 -16.67
N GLY A 224 39.93 -6.41 -16.40
CA GLY A 224 39.25 -5.42 -17.22
C GLY A 224 39.25 -4.08 -16.49
N GLY A 225 40.04 -3.12 -16.99
CA GLY A 225 40.45 -1.93 -16.26
C GLY A 225 39.33 -1.05 -15.72
N GLY A 226 39.56 -0.49 -14.53
CA GLY A 226 38.67 0.49 -13.93
C GLY A 226 38.86 0.62 -12.42
N GLY A 227 40.10 0.67 -11.93
CA GLY A 227 40.35 0.96 -10.52
C GLY A 227 39.92 2.39 -10.20
N GLU A 228 39.06 2.56 -9.20
CA GLU A 228 38.75 3.87 -8.63
C GLU A 228 40.05 4.53 -8.18
N LEU A 229 40.43 5.60 -8.87
CA LEU A 229 41.47 6.51 -8.40
C LEU A 229 41.03 7.04 -7.04
N SER A 230 41.87 6.87 -6.01
CA SER A 230 41.66 7.51 -4.72
C SER A 230 41.54 9.02 -4.91
N ASP A 231 40.87 9.71 -4.00
CA ASP A 231 40.70 11.17 -4.11
C ASP A 231 42.04 11.92 -4.12
N GLU A 232 43.10 11.34 -3.57
CA GLU A 232 44.48 11.85 -3.69
C GLU A 232 45.06 11.71 -5.10
N ASP A 233 44.80 10.60 -5.78
CA ASP A 233 45.23 10.41 -7.17
C ASP A 233 44.41 11.29 -8.14
N ARG A 234 43.11 11.50 -7.87
CA ARG A 234 42.28 12.47 -8.59
C ARG A 234 42.80 13.90 -8.42
N SER A 235 43.23 14.25 -7.21
CA SER A 235 43.79 15.57 -6.90
C SER A 235 45.14 15.81 -7.58
N ARG A 236 46.03 14.82 -7.58
CA ARG A 236 47.34 14.90 -8.28
C ARG A 236 47.18 15.02 -9.80
N LYS A 237 46.15 14.40 -10.38
CA LYS A 237 45.89 14.47 -11.83
C LYS A 237 45.29 15.82 -12.25
N ARG A 238 44.46 16.44 -11.40
CA ARG A 238 43.90 17.78 -11.65
C ARG A 238 44.91 18.91 -11.38
N TYR A 239 45.80 18.71 -10.42
CA TYR A 239 46.81 19.69 -10.04
C TYR A 239 48.21 19.07 -10.06
N PRO A 240 48.77 18.78 -11.25
CA PRO A 240 50.16 18.37 -11.34
C PRO A 240 51.02 19.51 -10.80
N LYS A 241 51.80 19.23 -9.74
CA LYS A 241 52.75 20.19 -9.17
C LYS A 241 53.67 20.69 -10.28
N ARG A 242 53.41 21.90 -10.76
CA ARG A 242 54.40 22.66 -11.52
C ARG A 242 55.43 23.12 -10.49
N PHE A 243 56.70 22.95 -10.84
CA PHE A 243 57.93 23.32 -10.14
C PHE A 243 58.67 22.16 -9.44
N PRO A 244 59.93 21.89 -9.85
CA PRO A 244 60.84 21.03 -9.10
C PRO A 244 61.34 21.79 -7.87
N THR A 245 61.31 21.14 -6.71
CA THR A 245 62.15 21.53 -5.58
C THR A 245 63.51 20.85 -5.75
N ASN A 246 64.56 21.67 -5.68
CA ASN A 246 65.99 21.32 -5.79
C ASN A 246 66.40 20.02 -5.11
#